data_AF-A0AA87SUT2-F1
#
_entry.id   AF-A0AA87SUT2-F1
#
_cell.length_a   1.000
_cell.length_b   1.000
_cell.length_c   1.000
_cell.angle_alpha   90.00
_cell.angle_beta   90.00
_cell.angle_gamma   90.00
#
_symmetry.space_group_name_H-M   'P 1'
#
loop_
_entity.id
_entity.type
_entity.pdbx_description
1 polymer ?
#
loop_
_entity_poly.entity_id
_entity_poly.type
_entity_poly.pdbx_seq_one_letter_code
_entity_poly.pdbx_strand_id
1 'polypeptide(L)'
;MIQKTIRLNFRLTGYVQAGTLIGAMDSAPEHLGPLLIQFLFGVGFSALILTLAILIGPKKKSKPQDAFECGVQYYGDARGLFNIKFYLVAVLFILFDIEAVFLFPYAVNLIGFKNAGLGFFLIFEMFVFVLTLVVGLYYIWKKGALEWD
;
A
#
# COMPACT_ATOMS: atom_id res chain seq x y z
N MET A 1 41.33 -11.32 43.31
CA MET A 1 41.43 -11.71 41.88
C MET A 1 40.06 -11.90 41.23
N ILE A 2 39.10 -12.55 41.90
CA ILE A 2 37.76 -12.90 41.38
C ILE A 2 36.88 -11.68 41.00
N GLN A 3 36.94 -10.58 41.75
CA GLN A 3 36.15 -9.36 41.50
C GLN A 3 36.47 -8.67 40.15
N LYS A 4 37.72 -8.81 39.65
CA LYS A 4 38.15 -8.21 38.39
C LYS A 4 37.58 -8.99 37.20
N THR A 5 37.50 -10.32 37.31
CA THR A 5 36.91 -11.22 36.32
C THR A 5 35.40 -11.00 36.17
N ILE A 6 34.69 -10.79 37.28
CA ILE A 6 33.24 -10.51 37.25
C ILE A 6 32.95 -9.16 36.60
N ARG A 7 33.72 -8.11 36.92
CA ARG A 7 33.58 -6.80 36.25
C ARG A 7 33.93 -6.85 34.77
N LEU A 8 34.90 -7.68 34.36
CA LEU A 8 35.28 -7.82 32.95
C LEU A 8 34.19 -8.53 32.16
N ASN A 9 33.62 -9.62 32.68
CA ASN A 9 32.49 -10.32 32.05
C ASN A 9 31.26 -9.41 31.92
N PHE A 10 30.94 -8.61 32.94
CA PHE A 10 29.80 -7.68 32.87
C PHE A 10 30.00 -6.59 31.81
N ARG A 11 31.24 -6.09 31.63
CA ARG A 11 31.57 -5.15 30.54
C ARG A 11 31.52 -5.83 29.15
N LEU A 12 32.00 -7.06 29.03
CA LEU A 12 32.02 -7.80 27.76
C LEU A 12 30.61 -8.21 27.34
N THR A 13 29.74 -8.64 28.27
CA THR A 13 28.32 -8.89 27.99
C THR A 13 27.59 -7.63 27.54
N GLY A 14 27.89 -6.46 28.13
CA GLY A 14 27.34 -5.17 27.68
C GLY A 14 27.80 -4.76 26.27
N TYR A 15 29.06 -5.02 25.92
CA TYR A 15 29.59 -4.79 24.57
C TYR A 15 29.06 -5.77 23.52
N VAL A 16 28.88 -7.05 23.89
CA VAL A 16 28.27 -8.06 23.02
C VAL A 16 26.81 -7.73 22.76
N GLN A 17 26.05 -7.32 23.79
CA GLN A 17 24.65 -6.88 23.66
C GLN A 17 24.52 -5.59 22.83
N ALA A 18 25.40 -4.61 23.03
CA ALA A 18 25.41 -3.39 22.22
C ALA A 18 25.84 -3.67 20.76
N GLY A 19 26.79 -4.59 20.56
CA GLY A 19 27.24 -5.03 19.24
C GLY A 19 26.18 -5.85 18.49
N THR A 20 25.37 -6.67 19.16
CA THR A 20 24.23 -7.34 18.53
C THR A 20 23.07 -6.39 18.24
N LEU A 21 22.84 -5.35 19.05
CA LEU A 21 21.84 -4.33 18.73
C LEU A 21 22.27 -3.46 17.54
N ILE A 22 23.54 -3.07 17.47
CA ILE A 22 24.09 -2.33 16.32
C ILE A 22 24.12 -3.22 15.07
N GLY A 23 24.53 -4.50 15.19
CA GLY A 23 24.47 -5.47 14.08
C GLY A 23 23.03 -5.85 13.67
N ALA A 24 22.06 -5.75 14.58
CA ALA A 24 20.64 -5.90 14.25
C ALA A 24 20.09 -4.66 13.52
N MET A 25 20.61 -3.46 13.82
CA MET A 25 20.31 -2.23 13.07
C MET A 25 20.98 -2.21 11.69
N ASP A 26 22.12 -2.90 11.54
CA ASP A 26 22.86 -3.08 10.27
C ASP A 26 22.31 -4.21 9.38
N SER A 27 21.45 -5.08 9.94
CA SER A 27 20.73 -6.12 9.18
C SER A 27 19.36 -5.66 8.68
N ALA A 28 18.94 -4.44 9.01
CA ALA A 28 17.86 -3.78 8.30
C ALA A 28 18.35 -3.41 6.90
N PRO A 29 17.59 -3.69 5.83
CA PRO A 29 18.01 -3.28 4.49
C PRO A 29 18.25 -1.76 4.50
N GLU A 30 19.41 -1.30 4.02
CA GLU A 30 19.87 0.10 4.09
C GLU A 30 18.84 1.12 3.55
N HIS A 31 17.91 0.63 2.73
CA HIS A 31 16.84 1.41 2.10
C HIS A 31 15.60 1.61 2.99
N LEU A 32 15.41 0.81 4.04
CA LEU A 32 14.25 0.91 4.94
C LEU A 32 14.29 2.19 5.77
N GLY A 33 15.48 2.63 6.19
CA GLY A 33 15.66 3.89 6.92
C GLY A 33 15.15 5.10 6.15
N PRO A 34 15.65 5.36 4.92
CA PRO A 34 15.15 6.45 4.07
C PRO A 34 13.64 6.38 3.78
N LEU A 35 13.11 5.18 3.53
CA LEU A 35 11.68 4.97 3.27
C LEU A 35 10.81 5.35 4.48
N LEU A 36 11.19 4.92 5.68
CA LEU A 36 10.47 5.25 6.90
C LEU A 36 10.52 6.75 7.19
N ILE A 37 11.67 7.40 6.97
CA ILE A 37 11.82 8.84 7.16
C ILE A 37 10.90 9.60 6.19
N GLN A 38 10.85 9.21 4.92
CA GLN A 38 9.98 9.85 3.92
C GLN A 38 8.49 9.67 4.25
N PHE A 39 8.10 8.47 4.68
CA PHE A 39 6.72 8.18 5.10
C PHE A 39 6.31 9.03 6.31
N LEU A 40 7.15 9.05 7.35
CA LEU A 40 6.92 9.85 8.55
C LEU A 40 6.89 11.34 8.25
N PHE A 41 7.75 11.82 7.35
CA PHE A 41 7.73 13.20 6.91
C PHE A 41 6.42 13.56 6.21
N GLY A 42 5.94 12.71 5.28
CA GLY A 42 4.68 12.93 4.59
C GLY A 42 3.48 13.02 5.55
N VAL A 43 3.35 12.03 6.43
CA VAL A 43 2.27 11.99 7.44
C VAL A 43 2.39 13.17 8.41
N GLY A 44 3.59 13.45 8.91
CA GLY A 44 3.85 14.56 9.84
C GLY A 44 3.57 15.92 9.21
N PHE A 45 3.96 16.12 7.96
CA PHE A 45 3.70 17.35 7.22
C PHE A 45 2.19 17.57 7.00
N SER A 46 1.45 16.54 6.57
CA SER A 46 -0.01 16.61 6.43
C SER A 46 -0.69 16.93 7.77
N ALA A 47 -0.28 16.29 8.86
CA ALA A 47 -0.81 16.55 10.20
C ALA A 47 -0.51 17.97 10.69
N LEU A 48 0.70 18.48 10.42
CA LEU A 48 1.12 19.83 10.77
C LEU A 48 0.25 20.88 10.05
N ILE A 49 0.04 20.72 8.74
CA ILE A 49 -0.81 21.63 7.96
C ILE A 49 -2.26 21.60 8.45
N LEU A 50 -2.82 20.42 8.72
CA LEU A 50 -4.18 20.31 9.28
C LEU A 50 -4.29 20.96 10.66
N THR A 51 -3.29 20.78 11.52
CA THR A 51 -3.28 21.38 12.87
C THR A 51 -3.20 22.90 12.79
N LEU A 52 -2.33 23.43 11.93
CA LEU A 52 -2.23 24.88 11.69
C LEU A 52 -3.51 25.44 11.10
N ALA A 53 -4.15 24.73 10.16
CA ALA A 53 -5.42 25.15 9.58
C ALA A 53 -6.53 25.24 10.64
N ILE A 54 -6.60 24.29 11.58
CA ILE A 54 -7.57 24.30 12.68
C ILE A 54 -7.25 25.39 13.71
N LEU A 55 -5.96 25.69 13.95
CA LEU A 55 -5.53 26.68 14.93
C LEU A 55 -5.71 28.12 14.44
N ILE A 56 -5.32 28.39 13.19
CA ILE A 56 -5.40 29.71 12.55
C ILE A 56 -6.82 29.99 12.01
N GLY A 57 -7.57 28.93 11.67
CA GLY A 57 -8.91 29.04 11.11
C GLY A 57 -9.91 29.75 12.05
N PRO A 58 -10.81 30.60 11.51
CA PRO A 58 -11.82 31.29 12.31
C PRO A 58 -12.79 30.29 12.93
N LYS A 59 -12.79 30.19 14.26
CA LYS A 59 -13.69 29.30 15.02
C LYS A 59 -15.10 29.89 15.10
N LYS A 60 -15.87 29.80 14.02
CA LYS A 60 -17.28 30.22 14.01
C LYS A 60 -18.14 29.19 14.75
N LYS A 61 -18.82 29.62 15.82
CA LYS A 61 -19.85 28.85 16.53
C LYS A 61 -21.22 29.02 15.85
N SER A 62 -21.34 28.68 14.57
CA SER A 62 -22.65 28.55 13.94
C SER A 62 -23.11 27.10 14.01
N LYS A 63 -24.43 26.86 14.06
CA LYS A 63 -25.00 25.51 13.90
C LYS A 63 -24.43 24.87 12.61
N PRO A 64 -24.19 23.55 12.59
CA PRO A 64 -23.79 22.86 11.38
C PRO A 64 -24.79 23.24 10.28
N GLN A 65 -24.30 23.74 9.16
CA GLN A 65 -25.14 23.97 8.00
C GLN A 65 -25.68 22.59 7.59
N ASP A 66 -27.01 22.49 7.48
CA ASP A 66 -27.66 21.30 6.95
C ASP A 66 -27.01 20.92 5.61
N ALA A 67 -27.08 19.63 5.30
CA ALA A 67 -26.40 19.06 4.14
C ALA A 67 -26.73 19.82 2.84
N PHE A 68 -25.73 19.82 1.96
CA PHE A 68 -25.48 20.83 0.94
C PHE A 68 -26.55 20.87 -0.15
N GLU A 69 -27.70 21.49 0.13
CA GLU A 69 -28.66 22.09 -0.81
C GLU A 69 -29.82 22.69 0.02
N CYS A 70 -29.64 23.94 0.46
CA CYS A 70 -30.75 24.84 0.81
C CYS A 70 -31.85 24.31 1.77
N GLY A 71 -31.48 23.92 2.99
CA GLY A 71 -32.45 23.81 4.10
C GLY A 71 -33.53 22.73 3.95
N VAL A 72 -33.36 21.81 3.00
CA VAL A 72 -34.20 20.61 2.90
C VAL A 72 -33.63 19.58 3.86
N GLN A 73 -34.40 19.20 4.87
CA GLN A 73 -34.06 18.07 5.74
C GLN A 73 -33.92 16.84 4.84
N TYR A 74 -32.81 16.11 4.96
CA TYR A 74 -32.61 14.86 4.21
C TYR A 74 -33.75 13.88 4.56
N TYR A 75 -34.70 13.70 3.66
CA TYR A 75 -35.74 12.68 3.77
C TYR A 75 -35.26 11.42 3.06
N GLY A 76 -34.69 10.50 3.84
CA GLY A 76 -34.24 9.20 3.35
C GLY A 76 -33.09 8.66 4.19
N ASP A 77 -33.10 7.36 4.47
CA ASP A 77 -31.96 6.70 5.10
C ASP A 77 -30.79 6.68 4.11
N ALA A 78 -29.65 7.27 4.48
CA ALA A 78 -28.42 7.28 3.67
C ALA A 78 -27.81 5.87 3.50
N ARG A 79 -28.48 4.84 4.02
CA ARG A 79 -28.16 3.41 3.92
C ARG A 79 -28.86 2.70 2.76
N GLY A 80 -29.32 3.44 1.75
CA GLY A 80 -29.78 2.84 0.50
C GLY A 80 -28.69 1.95 -0.11
N LEU A 81 -29.10 0.82 -0.70
CA LEU A 81 -28.19 -0.03 -1.46
C LEU A 81 -27.74 0.76 -2.69
N PHE A 82 -26.45 1.06 -2.76
CA PHE A 82 -25.83 1.63 -3.95
C PHE A 82 -25.90 0.62 -5.12
N ASN A 83 -25.83 1.13 -6.35
CA ASN A 83 -25.95 0.31 -7.55
C ASN A 83 -24.91 -0.84 -7.56
N ILE A 84 -25.35 -2.06 -7.87
CA ILE A 84 -24.51 -3.27 -7.98
C ILE A 84 -23.33 -3.09 -8.95
N LYS A 85 -23.40 -2.14 -9.87
CA LYS A 85 -22.34 -1.79 -10.82
C LYS A 85 -20.98 -1.49 -10.13
N PHE A 86 -20.97 -0.83 -8.97
CA PHE A 86 -19.73 -0.57 -8.22
C PHE A 86 -19.06 -1.84 -7.72
N TYR A 87 -19.85 -2.86 -7.36
CA TYR A 87 -19.35 -4.16 -6.96
C TYR A 87 -18.68 -4.90 -8.14
N LEU A 88 -19.26 -4.83 -9.34
CA LEU A 88 -18.68 -5.45 -10.54
C LEU A 88 -17.30 -4.85 -10.88
N VAL A 89 -17.16 -3.52 -10.78
CA VAL A 89 -15.88 -2.84 -10.97
C VAL A 89 -14.87 -3.24 -9.88
N ALA A 90 -15.29 -3.35 -8.62
CA ALA A 90 -14.41 -3.75 -7.53
C ALA A 90 -13.89 -5.19 -7.70
N VAL A 91 -14.75 -6.14 -8.06
CA VAL A 91 -14.34 -7.53 -8.32
C VAL A 91 -13.41 -7.61 -9.53
N LEU A 92 -13.69 -6.85 -10.59
CA LEU A 92 -12.81 -6.77 -11.76
C LEU A 92 -11.43 -6.20 -11.39
N PHE A 93 -11.38 -5.16 -10.54
CA PHE A 93 -10.13 -4.59 -10.06
C PHE A 93 -9.33 -5.60 -9.25
N ILE A 94 -9.97 -6.33 -8.32
CA ILE A 94 -9.31 -7.38 -7.54
C ILE A 94 -8.72 -8.47 -8.46
N LEU A 95 -9.47 -8.88 -9.48
CA LEU A 95 -9.02 -9.88 -10.44
C LEU A 95 -7.84 -9.36 -11.29
N PHE A 96 -7.86 -8.10 -11.71
CA PHE A 96 -6.72 -7.52 -12.42
C PHE A 96 -5.48 -7.36 -11.51
N ASP A 97 -5.68 -6.97 -10.25
CA ASP A 97 -4.60 -6.72 -9.29
C ASP A 97 -3.89 -8.02 -8.88
N ILE A 98 -4.64 -9.10 -8.62
CA ILE A 98 -4.04 -10.40 -8.29
C ILE A 98 -3.19 -10.96 -9.45
N GLU A 99 -3.61 -10.72 -10.68
CA GLU A 99 -2.86 -11.13 -11.87
C GLU A 99 -1.59 -10.29 -12.03
N ALA A 100 -1.62 -9.00 -11.71
CA ALA A 100 -0.42 -8.16 -11.67
C ALA A 100 0.60 -8.63 -10.63
N VAL A 101 0.13 -9.09 -9.46
CA VAL A 101 0.99 -9.73 -8.44
C VAL A 101 1.66 -10.98 -8.98
N PHE A 102 0.98 -11.78 -9.81
CA PHE A 102 1.58 -12.93 -10.47
C PHE A 102 2.59 -12.55 -11.56
N LEU A 103 2.40 -11.43 -12.26
CA LEU A 103 3.35 -10.96 -13.28
C LEU A 103 4.67 -10.46 -12.68
N PHE A 104 4.66 -9.96 -11.44
CA PHE A 104 5.85 -9.39 -10.79
C PHE A 104 7.04 -10.37 -10.67
N PRO A 105 6.90 -11.60 -10.10
CA PRO A 105 8.00 -12.54 -10.02
C PRO A 105 8.52 -12.98 -11.40
N TYR A 106 7.65 -13.10 -12.41
CA TYR A 106 8.07 -13.41 -13.78
C TYR A 106 8.89 -12.27 -14.39
N ALA A 107 8.50 -11.02 -14.17
CA ALA A 107 9.23 -9.85 -14.65
C ALA A 107 10.62 -9.74 -13.99
N VAL A 108 10.73 -9.95 -12.69
CA VAL A 108 12.00 -9.86 -11.96
C VAL A 108 12.97 -10.98 -12.35
N ASN A 109 12.47 -12.21 -12.52
CA ASN A 109 13.32 -13.35 -12.83
C ASN A 109 13.65 -13.50 -14.33
N LEU A 110 13.07 -12.68 -15.20
CA LEU A 110 13.25 -12.75 -16.65
C LEU A 110 14.72 -12.74 -17.07
N ILE A 111 15.55 -11.96 -16.38
CA ILE A 111 17.00 -11.85 -16.65
C ILE A 111 17.72 -13.17 -16.33
N GLY A 112 17.34 -13.85 -15.25
CA GLY A 112 17.91 -15.15 -14.87
C GLY A 112 17.54 -16.26 -15.86
N PHE A 113 16.27 -16.30 -16.28
CA PHE A 113 15.79 -17.31 -17.22
C PHE A 113 16.23 -17.08 -18.67
N LYS A 114 16.53 -15.84 -19.05
CA LYS A 114 17.15 -15.53 -20.36
C LYS A 114 18.49 -16.26 -20.53
N ASN A 115 19.30 -16.32 -19.48
CA ASN A 115 20.60 -16.99 -19.51
C ASN A 115 20.49 -18.52 -19.59
N ALA A 116 19.35 -19.07 -19.18
CA ALA A 116 19.03 -20.50 -19.26
C ALA A 116 18.39 -20.92 -20.60
N GLY A 117 18.24 -20.00 -21.57
CA GLY A 117 17.62 -20.28 -22.87
C GLY A 117 16.08 -20.38 -22.84
N LEU A 118 15.45 -20.15 -21.68
CA LEU A 118 13.99 -20.23 -21.49
C LEU A 118 13.28 -18.87 -21.63
N GLY A 119 14.00 -17.79 -21.92
CA GLY A 119 13.44 -16.44 -21.97
C GLY A 119 12.24 -16.28 -22.91
N PHE A 120 12.26 -16.95 -24.07
CA PHE A 120 11.16 -16.86 -25.05
C PHE A 120 9.88 -17.56 -24.55
N PHE A 121 10.02 -18.66 -23.81
CA PHE A 121 8.90 -19.38 -23.21
C PHE A 121 8.20 -18.53 -22.14
N LEU A 122 8.98 -17.89 -21.24
CA LEU A 122 8.42 -17.02 -20.21
C LEU A 122 7.69 -15.81 -20.79
N ILE A 123 8.23 -15.19 -21.85
CA ILE A 123 7.56 -14.06 -22.53
C ILE A 123 6.23 -14.51 -23.13
N PHE A 124 6.20 -15.69 -23.75
CA PHE A 124 4.97 -16.26 -24.30
C PHE A 124 3.93 -16.52 -23.20
N GLU A 125 4.35 -17.09 -22.07
CA GLU A 125 3.46 -17.35 -20.94
C GLU A 125 2.88 -16.05 -20.35
N MET A 126 3.70 -15.01 -20.16
CA MET A 126 3.22 -13.68 -19.75
C MET A 126 2.21 -13.09 -20.74
N PHE A 127 2.44 -13.28 -22.05
CA PHE A 127 1.51 -12.81 -23.08
C PHE A 127 0.16 -13.53 -23.02
N VAL A 128 0.16 -14.86 -22.84
CA VAL A 128 -1.06 -15.66 -22.67
C VAL A 128 -1.83 -15.26 -21.40
N PHE A 129 -1.10 -14.97 -20.32
CA PHE A 129 -1.67 -14.51 -19.05
C PHE A 129 -2.41 -13.17 -19.23
N VAL A 130 -1.74 -12.18 -19.83
CA VAL A 130 -2.35 -10.87 -20.14
C VAL A 130 -3.52 -11.00 -21.12
N LEU A 131 -3.40 -11.87 -22.14
CA LEU A 131 -4.50 -12.12 -23.07
C LEU A 131 -5.77 -12.61 -22.38
N THR A 132 -5.63 -13.47 -21.37
CA THR A 132 -6.76 -14.01 -20.61
C THR A 132 -7.53 -12.88 -19.91
N LEU A 133 -6.83 -11.89 -19.34
CA LEU A 133 -7.45 -10.69 -18.78
C LEU A 133 -8.16 -9.84 -19.84
N VAL A 134 -7.54 -9.64 -21.00
CA VAL A 134 -8.14 -8.87 -22.10
C VAL A 134 -9.43 -9.53 -22.59
N VAL A 135 -9.45 -10.86 -22.69
CA VAL A 135 -10.65 -11.63 -23.06
C VAL A 135 -11.73 -11.49 -21.98
N GLY A 136 -11.37 -11.59 -20.70
CA GLY A 136 -12.29 -11.39 -19.58
C GLY A 136 -12.91 -9.99 -19.57
N LEU A 137 -12.08 -8.95 -19.76
CA LEU A 137 -12.54 -7.56 -19.85
C LEU A 137 -13.45 -7.35 -21.07
N TYR A 138 -13.07 -7.89 -22.22
CA TYR A 138 -13.87 -7.82 -23.43
C TYR A 138 -15.26 -8.45 -23.24
N TYR A 139 -15.33 -9.62 -22.59
CA TYR A 139 -16.61 -10.28 -22.28
C TYR A 139 -17.50 -9.42 -21.37
N ILE A 140 -16.95 -8.88 -20.30
CA ILE A 140 -17.68 -8.04 -19.34
C ILE A 140 -18.15 -6.74 -20.00
N TRP A 141 -17.32 -6.15 -20.86
CA TRP A 141 -17.67 -4.97 -21.64
C TRP A 141 -18.83 -5.25 -22.59
N LYS A 142 -18.80 -6.38 -23.32
CA LYS A 142 -19.93 -6.80 -24.17
C LYS A 142 -21.21 -7.10 -23.40
N LYS A 143 -21.12 -7.40 -22.10
CA LYS A 143 -22.26 -7.59 -21.21
C LYS A 143 -22.84 -6.30 -20.61
N GLY A 144 -22.26 -5.12 -20.91
CA GLY A 144 -22.77 -3.84 -20.41
C GLY A 144 -22.56 -3.63 -18.90
N ALA A 145 -21.75 -4.46 -18.25
CA ALA A 145 -21.44 -4.32 -16.82
C ALA A 145 -20.66 -3.03 -16.48
N LEU A 146 -20.12 -2.37 -17.51
CA LEU A 146 -19.35 -1.13 -17.46
C LEU A 146 -20.15 0.09 -17.97
N GLU A 147 -21.43 -0.07 -18.32
CA GLU A 147 -22.27 1.02 -18.85
C GLU A 147 -22.96 1.79 -17.71
N TRP A 148 -22.78 3.11 -17.72
CA TRP A 148 -23.23 4.05 -16.69
C TRP A 148 -24.34 4.94 -17.26
N ASP A 149 -25.54 4.38 -17.37
CA ASP A 149 -26.78 5.15 -17.21
C ASP A 149 -27.23 5.12 -15.74
#